data_AF-A0A7K1Z3N6-F1
#
_entry.id   AF-A0A7K1Z3N6-F1
#
_cell.length_a   1.000
_cell.length_b   1.000
_cell.length_c   1.000
_cell.angle_alpha   90.00
_cell.angle_beta   90.00
_cell.angle_gamma   90.00
#
_symmetry.space_group_name_H-M   'P 1'
#
loop_
_entity.id
_entity.type
_entity.pdbx_description
1 polymer ?
#
loop_
_entity_poly.entity_id
_entity_poly.type
_entity_poly.pdbx_seq_one_letter_code
_entity_poly.pdbx_strand_id
1 'polypeptide(L)'
;MKYNLILVVIFFIACNRAEPISDAVYGLVPDVADVVPIEAVVSEPQHYTETNVAVAGTVHEVCQMDGCWLMLRSIDTEDGLRVHAEMDKDGEYQFTVPKDISGRHAIVFGVISIPEEWAEAHYQEDAPGPRPVLSMSAVGVRVSPEESS
;
A
#
# COMPACT_ATOMS: atom_id res chain seq x y z
N MET A 1 54.94 -41.69 -6.88
CA MET A 1 53.89 -40.65 -6.88
C MET A 1 52.98 -40.90 -8.07
N LYS A 2 51.77 -41.43 -7.85
CA LYS A 2 50.72 -41.56 -8.88
C LYS A 2 49.44 -41.01 -8.25
N TYR A 3 49.11 -39.76 -8.60
CA TYR A 3 47.87 -39.13 -8.14
C TYR A 3 46.72 -39.68 -8.99
N ASN A 4 45.80 -40.41 -8.36
CA ASN A 4 44.55 -40.82 -8.99
C ASN A 4 43.65 -39.58 -9.10
N LEU A 5 43.35 -39.21 -10.35
CA LEU A 5 42.46 -38.15 -10.75
C LEU A 5 41.01 -38.58 -10.45
N ILE A 6 40.46 -38.14 -9.33
CA ILE A 6 39.04 -38.26 -9.01
C ILE A 6 38.31 -37.08 -9.65
N LEU A 7 37.55 -37.35 -10.71
CA LEU A 7 36.72 -36.38 -11.43
C LEU A 7 35.28 -36.53 -10.89
N VAL A 8 34.99 -35.87 -9.77
CA VAL A 8 33.63 -35.79 -9.22
C VAL A 8 32.90 -34.68 -9.97
N VAL A 9 32.08 -35.09 -10.93
CA VAL A 9 31.13 -34.20 -11.62
C VAL A 9 29.99 -33.92 -10.65
N ILE A 10 30.08 -32.80 -9.93
CA ILE A 10 28.96 -32.24 -9.16
C ILE A 10 27.98 -31.65 -10.17
N PHE A 11 26.95 -32.41 -10.53
CA PHE A 11 25.80 -31.89 -11.26
C PHE A 11 25.02 -30.99 -10.29
N PHE A 12 25.27 -29.68 -10.35
CA PHE A 12 24.47 -28.67 -9.67
C PHE A 12 23.06 -28.70 -10.28
N ILE A 13 22.19 -29.54 -9.72
CA ILE A 13 20.75 -29.42 -9.91
C ILE A 13 20.35 -28.12 -9.20
N ALA A 14 20.36 -27.02 -9.96
CA ALA A 14 19.75 -25.78 -9.54
C ALA A 14 18.23 -26.03 -9.45
N CYS A 15 17.74 -26.34 -8.26
CA CYS A 15 16.31 -26.23 -7.98
C CYS A 15 15.95 -24.74 -8.05
N ASN A 16 15.40 -24.30 -9.19
CA ASN A 16 14.57 -23.11 -9.25
C ASN A 16 13.31 -23.38 -8.41
N ARG A 17 13.39 -23.18 -7.09
CA ARG A 17 12.19 -22.97 -6.28
C ARG A 17 11.78 -21.53 -6.54
N ALA A 18 10.69 -21.35 -7.29
CA ALA A 18 9.96 -20.10 -7.23
C ALA A 18 9.51 -19.94 -5.76
N GLU A 19 10.04 -18.92 -5.08
CA GLU A 19 9.55 -18.58 -3.75
C GLU A 19 8.09 -18.12 -3.88
N PRO A 20 7.21 -18.49 -2.93
CA PRO A 20 5.84 -18.00 -2.94
C PRO A 20 5.89 -16.47 -2.89
N ILE A 21 5.32 -15.82 -3.91
CA ILE A 21 5.25 -14.37 -3.97
C ILE A 21 4.26 -13.95 -2.87
N SER A 22 4.79 -13.51 -1.74
CA SER A 22 4.01 -13.06 -0.58
C SER A 22 3.74 -11.57 -0.66
N ASP A 23 2.70 -11.11 0.04
CA ASP A 23 2.40 -9.70 0.20
C ASP A 23 3.61 -8.91 0.74
N ALA A 24 3.75 -7.67 0.29
CA ALA A 24 4.70 -6.71 0.84
C ALA A 24 4.01 -5.84 1.89
N VAL A 25 4.66 -5.61 3.04
CA VAL A 25 4.12 -4.79 4.13
C VAL A 25 5.05 -3.60 4.39
N TYR A 26 4.48 -2.40 4.44
CA TYR A 26 5.13 -1.14 4.77
C TYR A 26 4.45 -0.55 6.01
N GLY A 27 5.22 -0.21 7.05
CA GLY A 27 4.64 0.14 8.35
C GLY A 27 4.06 -1.08 9.08
N LEU A 28 3.01 -0.87 9.88
CA LEU A 28 2.35 -1.92 10.66
C LEU A 28 0.91 -2.15 10.20
N VAL A 29 0.65 -3.35 9.69
CA VAL A 29 -0.70 -3.84 9.39
C VAL A 29 -0.96 -5.08 10.26
N PRO A 30 -1.78 -4.98 11.32
CA PRO A 30 -2.14 -6.13 12.12
C PRO A 30 -2.98 -7.13 11.30
N ASP A 31 -3.01 -8.38 11.75
CA ASP A 31 -3.92 -9.35 11.17
C ASP A 31 -5.36 -9.02 11.61
N VAL A 32 -6.08 -8.38 10.69
CA VAL A 32 -7.42 -7.83 10.90
C VAL A 32 -8.42 -8.67 10.14
N ALA A 33 -9.42 -9.20 10.86
CA ALA A 33 -10.48 -10.00 10.26
C ALA A 33 -11.48 -9.11 9.50
N ASP A 34 -11.70 -7.89 9.97
CA ASP A 34 -12.68 -6.96 9.42
C ASP A 34 -11.98 -5.92 8.54
N VAL A 35 -12.13 -6.08 7.23
CA VAL A 35 -11.65 -5.14 6.22
C VAL A 35 -12.86 -4.46 5.59
N VAL A 36 -12.86 -3.13 5.62
CA VAL A 36 -13.96 -2.28 5.19
C VAL A 36 -13.72 -1.81 3.75
N PRO A 37 -14.72 -1.86 2.86
CA PRO A 37 -14.59 -1.31 1.50
C PRO A 37 -14.68 0.22 1.53
N ILE A 38 -14.07 0.89 0.54
CA ILE A 38 -13.94 2.36 0.50
C ILE A 38 -15.31 3.06 0.55
N GLU A 39 -16.32 2.50 -0.09
CA GLU A 39 -17.69 3.02 -0.18
C GLU A 39 -18.36 3.10 1.19
N ALA A 40 -18.12 2.12 2.06
CA ALA A 40 -18.66 2.12 3.42
C ALA A 40 -18.00 3.22 4.25
N VAL A 41 -16.71 3.47 4.04
CA VAL A 41 -15.99 4.59 4.67
C VAL A 41 -16.49 5.94 4.15
N VAL A 42 -16.70 6.06 2.84
CA VAL A 42 -17.24 7.27 2.21
C VAL A 42 -18.68 7.58 2.64
N SER A 43 -19.49 6.55 2.88
CA SER A 43 -20.88 6.72 3.30
C SER A 43 -21.02 7.20 4.75
N GLU A 44 -20.13 6.76 5.64
CA GLU A 44 -20.19 7.06 7.07
C GLU A 44 -18.80 7.44 7.65
N PRO A 45 -18.14 8.50 7.14
CA PRO A 45 -16.74 8.77 7.46
C PRO A 45 -16.51 9.07 8.93
N GLN A 46 -17.48 9.69 9.60
CA GLN A 46 -17.38 10.05 11.03
C GLN A 46 -17.24 8.82 11.93
N HIS A 47 -17.62 7.62 11.47
CA HIS A 47 -17.44 6.39 12.25
C HIS A 47 -15.96 5.98 12.37
N TYR A 48 -15.10 6.48 11.47
CA TYR A 48 -13.73 6.02 11.29
C TYR A 48 -12.66 7.08 11.64
N THR A 49 -13.06 8.23 12.21
CA THR A 49 -12.14 9.34 12.49
C THR A 49 -11.37 9.24 13.80
N GLU A 50 -11.75 8.33 14.70
CA GLU A 50 -11.14 8.18 16.03
C GLU A 50 -10.44 6.84 16.25
N THR A 51 -10.64 5.88 15.34
CA THR A 51 -10.09 4.53 15.48
C THR A 51 -9.45 4.07 14.19
N ASN A 52 -8.48 3.16 14.31
CA ASN A 52 -7.85 2.56 13.14
C ASN A 52 -8.84 1.61 12.46
N VAL A 53 -8.97 1.76 11.15
CA VAL A 53 -9.76 0.89 10.27
C VAL A 53 -8.85 0.30 9.20
N ALA A 54 -9.15 -0.93 8.79
CA ALA A 54 -8.51 -1.57 7.65
C ALA A 54 -9.38 -1.35 6.40
N VAL A 55 -8.81 -0.75 5.36
CA VAL A 55 -9.52 -0.40 4.12
C VAL A 55 -8.86 -1.08 2.94
N ALA A 56 -9.65 -1.77 2.11
CA ALA A 56 -9.16 -2.41 0.89
C ALA A 56 -9.47 -1.57 -0.35
N GLY A 57 -8.58 -1.64 -1.33
CA GLY A 57 -8.80 -1.06 -2.66
C GLY A 57 -7.65 -1.37 -3.61
N THR A 58 -7.67 -0.71 -4.76
CA THR A 58 -6.61 -0.78 -5.76
C THR A 58 -5.78 0.50 -5.71
N VAL A 59 -4.45 0.38 -5.70
CA VAL A 59 -3.57 1.55 -5.76
C VAL A 59 -3.71 2.20 -7.13
N HIS A 60 -4.24 3.42 -7.18
CA HIS A 60 -4.40 4.17 -8.42
C HIS A 60 -3.12 4.93 -8.78
N GLU A 61 -2.53 5.59 -7.79
CA GLU A 61 -1.39 6.48 -7.97
C GLU A 61 -0.54 6.52 -6.70
N VAL A 62 0.76 6.76 -6.86
CA VAL A 62 1.71 6.95 -5.77
C VAL A 62 2.49 8.23 -6.01
N CYS A 63 2.81 8.95 -4.94
CA CYS A 63 3.70 10.11 -4.99
C CYS A 63 5.03 9.76 -5.67
N GLN A 64 5.28 10.36 -6.83
CA GLN A 64 6.52 10.09 -7.57
C GLN A 64 7.74 10.83 -7.03
N MET A 65 7.57 11.74 -6.07
CA MET A 65 8.68 12.39 -5.37
C MET A 65 9.37 11.39 -4.44
N ASP A 66 8.65 10.86 -3.45
CA ASP A 66 9.25 9.99 -2.41
C ASP A 66 8.40 8.78 -2.01
N GLY A 67 7.22 8.57 -2.61
CA GLY A 67 6.32 7.49 -2.20
C GLY A 67 5.69 7.69 -0.81
N CYS A 68 5.59 8.94 -0.36
CA CYS A 68 5.06 9.32 0.95
C CYS A 68 3.52 9.28 1.05
N TRP A 69 2.84 9.31 -0.10
CA TRP A 69 1.39 9.15 -0.20
C TRP A 69 1.02 8.28 -1.40
N LEU A 70 -0.16 7.69 -1.34
CA LEU A 70 -0.81 7.00 -2.45
C LEU A 70 -2.31 7.29 -2.51
N MET A 71 -2.93 7.02 -3.65
CA MET A 71 -4.37 7.06 -3.84
C MET A 71 -4.88 5.63 -3.94
N LEU A 72 -5.81 5.24 -3.07
CA LEU A 72 -6.62 4.04 -3.32
C LEU A 72 -7.88 4.43 -4.06
N ARG A 73 -8.29 3.57 -4.99
CA ARG A 73 -9.63 3.57 -5.57
C ARG A 73 -10.40 2.35 -5.09
N SER A 74 -11.71 2.52 -4.96
CA SER A 74 -12.64 1.43 -4.86
C SER A 74 -12.44 0.41 -6.01
N ILE A 75 -12.81 -0.84 -5.75
CA ILE A 75 -12.89 -1.92 -6.75
C ILE A 75 -14.20 -1.84 -7.54
N ASP A 76 -15.28 -1.35 -6.92
CA ASP A 76 -16.65 -1.40 -7.45
C ASP A 76 -17.21 -0.02 -7.86
N THR A 77 -16.64 1.08 -7.37
CA THR A 77 -17.08 2.47 -7.62
C THR A 77 -15.93 3.39 -8.05
N GLU A 78 -16.27 4.64 -8.37
CA GLU A 78 -15.28 5.69 -8.68
C GLU A 78 -14.71 6.36 -7.41
N ASP A 79 -15.12 5.92 -6.21
CA ASP A 79 -14.69 6.51 -4.95
C ASP A 79 -13.20 6.31 -4.71
N GLY A 80 -12.58 7.32 -4.09
CA GLY A 80 -11.15 7.34 -3.83
C GLY A 80 -10.81 7.82 -2.43
N LEU A 81 -9.69 7.32 -1.91
CA LEU A 81 -9.14 7.64 -0.60
C LEU A 81 -7.68 8.07 -0.78
N ARG A 82 -7.36 9.30 -0.35
CA ARG A 82 -5.96 9.75 -0.25
C ARG A 82 -5.35 9.13 1.00
N VAL A 83 -4.22 8.47 0.86
CA VAL A 83 -3.53 7.85 1.97
C VAL A 83 -2.13 8.43 2.07
N HIS A 84 -1.75 8.90 3.24
CA HIS A 84 -0.40 9.29 3.56
C HIS A 84 0.10 8.44 4.72
N ALA A 85 1.41 8.18 4.78
CA ALA A 85 1.98 7.56 5.97
C ALA A 85 1.75 8.47 7.20
N GLU A 86 1.60 7.87 8.37
CA GLU A 86 1.60 8.61 9.62
C GLU A 86 2.95 9.33 9.77
N MET A 87 2.91 10.56 10.28
CA MET A 87 4.10 11.33 10.60
C MET A 87 4.49 11.12 12.06
N ASP A 88 5.78 11.07 12.34
CA ASP A 88 6.27 11.12 13.71
C ASP A 88 6.14 12.53 14.32
N LYS A 89 6.59 12.67 15.57
CA LYS A 89 6.56 13.94 16.31
C LYS A 89 7.40 15.06 15.68
N ASP A 90 8.33 14.73 14.80
CA ASP A 90 9.22 15.68 14.12
C ASP A 90 8.69 16.02 12.71
N GLY A 91 7.58 15.41 12.29
CA GLY A 91 6.91 15.67 11.02
C GLY A 91 7.40 14.78 9.87
N GLU A 92 8.15 13.72 10.18
CA GLU A 92 8.69 12.80 9.17
C GLU A 92 7.76 11.61 8.96
N TYR A 93 7.54 11.23 7.70
CA TYR A 93 6.75 10.05 7.36
C TYR A 93 7.40 8.78 7.91
N GLN A 94 6.64 7.97 8.65
CA GLN A 94 7.15 6.76 9.28
C GLN A 94 7.50 5.63 8.30
N PHE A 95 6.98 5.69 7.06
CA PHE A 95 7.36 4.79 5.97
C PHE A 95 7.07 5.42 4.61
N THR A 96 7.61 4.81 3.56
CA THR A 96 7.25 5.08 2.16
C THR A 96 6.84 3.79 1.47
N VAL A 97 6.12 3.93 0.36
CA VAL A 97 5.76 2.80 -0.51
C VAL A 97 6.51 2.90 -1.85
N PRO A 98 6.77 1.78 -2.55
CA PRO A 98 7.40 1.83 -3.87
C PRO A 98 6.49 2.56 -4.87
N LYS A 99 7.12 3.27 -5.81
CA LYS A 99 6.43 4.16 -6.76
C LYS A 99 5.73 3.43 -7.89
N ASP A 100 6.03 2.15 -8.07
CA ASP A 100 5.62 1.27 -9.16
C ASP A 100 4.53 0.27 -8.76
N ILE A 101 3.86 0.48 -7.62
CA ILE A 101 2.78 -0.40 -7.15
C ILE A 101 1.39 -0.06 -7.68
N SER A 102 1.26 0.93 -8.57
CA SER A 102 -0.02 1.26 -9.20
C SER A 102 -0.62 0.05 -9.90
N GLY A 103 -1.93 -0.13 -9.75
CA GLY A 103 -2.69 -1.29 -10.23
C GLY A 103 -2.73 -2.47 -9.27
N ARG A 104 -1.90 -2.49 -8.20
CA ARG A 104 -1.90 -3.58 -7.22
C ARG A 104 -3.00 -3.40 -6.19
N HIS A 105 -3.53 -4.52 -5.68
CA HIS A 105 -4.43 -4.52 -4.54
C HIS A 105 -3.68 -4.22 -3.25
N ALA A 106 -4.28 -3.40 -2.39
CA ALA A 106 -3.71 -3.03 -1.11
C ALA A 106 -4.76 -3.01 0.00
N ILE A 107 -4.32 -3.32 1.22
CA ILE A 107 -5.04 -3.10 2.46
C ILE A 107 -4.26 -2.06 3.26
N VAL A 108 -4.91 -0.95 3.60
CA VAL A 108 -4.33 0.12 4.42
C VAL A 108 -4.95 0.09 5.80
N PHE A 109 -4.13 0.23 6.83
CA PHE A 109 -4.56 0.31 8.21
C PHE A 109 -4.21 1.67 8.81
N GLY A 110 -5.15 2.34 9.45
CA GLY A 110 -4.97 3.71 9.94
C GLY A 110 -6.28 4.46 10.21
N VAL A 111 -6.19 5.77 10.44
CA VAL A 111 -7.33 6.62 10.83
C VAL A 111 -7.80 7.49 9.68
N ILE A 112 -9.12 7.60 9.50
CA ILE A 112 -9.73 8.44 8.47
C ILE A 112 -9.74 9.90 8.92
N SER A 113 -9.48 10.81 7.99
CA SER A 113 -9.67 12.24 8.17
C SER A 113 -10.55 12.81 7.07
N ILE A 114 -11.44 13.71 7.46
CA ILE A 114 -12.27 14.48 6.52
C ILE A 114 -11.47 15.74 6.20
N PRO A 115 -10.96 15.90 4.96
CA PRO A 115 -10.16 17.07 4.61
C PRO A 115 -11.00 18.34 4.72
N GLU A 116 -10.38 19.42 5.22
CA GLU A 116 -10.98 20.75 5.16
C GLU A 116 -10.99 21.24 3.69
N GLU A 117 -11.95 22.10 3.32
CA GLU A 117 -12.13 22.56 1.92
C GLU A 117 -10.85 23.14 1.28
N TRP A 118 -9.95 23.74 2.08
CA TRP A 118 -8.68 24.29 1.57
C TRP A 118 -7.63 23.22 1.25
N ALA A 119 -7.67 22.05 1.90
CA ALA A 119 -6.76 20.94 1.64
C ALA A 119 -7.07 20.31 0.27
N GLU A 120 -8.34 20.33 -0.13
CA GLU A 120 -8.81 19.80 -1.40
C GLU A 120 -8.26 20.59 -2.60
N ALA A 121 -7.94 21.88 -2.43
CA ALA A 121 -7.28 22.69 -3.45
C ALA A 121 -5.83 22.26 -3.71
N HIS A 122 -5.08 21.85 -2.68
CA HIS A 122 -3.69 21.39 -2.84
C HIS A 122 -3.61 19.98 -3.45
N TYR A 123 -4.58 19.10 -3.18
CA TYR A 123 -4.60 17.76 -3.77
C TYR A 123 -4.65 17.77 -5.30
N GLN A 124 -5.26 18.80 -5.90
CA GLN A 124 -5.36 18.93 -7.37
C GLN A 124 -4.02 19.30 -8.02
N GLU A 125 -3.13 19.97 -7.31
CA GLU A 125 -1.80 20.34 -7.82
C GLU A 125 -0.86 19.13 -7.82
N ASP A 126 -1.00 18.25 -6.82
CA ASP A 126 -0.11 17.10 -6.61
C ASP A 126 -0.51 15.84 -7.40
N ALA A 127 -1.80 15.69 -7.74
CA ALA A 127 -2.33 14.51 -8.41
C ALA A 127 -3.58 14.85 -9.26
N PRO A 128 -3.47 14.93 -10.60
CA PRO A 128 -4.62 15.13 -11.47
C PRO A 128 -5.45 13.83 -11.57
N GLY A 129 -6.30 13.58 -10.57
CA GLY A 129 -7.20 12.44 -10.49
C GLY A 129 -8.56 12.82 -9.89
N PRO A 130 -9.55 11.89 -9.84
CA PRO A 130 -10.83 12.17 -9.19
C PRO A 130 -10.62 12.58 -7.72
N ARG A 131 -11.47 13.50 -7.25
CA ARG A 131 -11.38 14.11 -5.92
C ARG A 131 -11.34 13.02 -4.84
N PRO A 132 -10.27 12.92 -4.02
CA PRO A 132 -10.34 12.10 -2.83
C PRO A 132 -11.36 12.73 -1.89
N VAL A 133 -12.47 12.04 -1.67
CA VAL A 133 -13.55 12.50 -0.78
C VAL A 133 -13.08 12.51 0.67
N LEU A 134 -12.05 11.72 0.98
CA LEU A 134 -11.48 11.51 2.31
C LEU A 134 -9.95 11.35 2.23
N SER A 135 -9.29 11.59 3.36
CA SER A 135 -7.88 11.27 3.57
C SER A 135 -7.73 10.23 4.69
N MET A 136 -6.56 9.60 4.77
CA MET A 136 -6.24 8.61 5.79
C MET A 136 -4.78 8.73 6.20
N SER A 137 -4.55 8.78 7.51
CA SER A 137 -3.23 8.65 8.11
C SER A 137 -2.94 7.17 8.36
N ALA A 138 -2.09 6.58 7.52
CA ALA A 138 -1.80 5.15 7.56
C ALA A 138 -0.71 4.81 8.58
N VAL A 139 -1.02 3.85 9.43
CA VAL A 139 -0.06 3.13 10.27
C VAL A 139 0.69 2.09 9.45
N GLY A 140 0.04 1.51 8.43
CA GLY A 140 0.70 0.61 7.49
C GLY A 140 -0.11 0.27 6.25
N VAL A 141 0.57 -0.29 5.26
CA VAL A 141 0.03 -0.71 3.97
C VAL A 141 0.53 -2.12 3.65
N ARG A 142 -0.37 -3.04 3.37
CA ARG A 142 -0.08 -4.38 2.84
C ARG A 142 -0.48 -4.42 1.37
N VAL A 143 0.46 -4.74 0.49
CA VAL A 143 0.26 -4.76 -0.96
C VAL A 143 0.37 -6.20 -1.46
N SER A 144 -0.66 -6.65 -2.16
CA SER A 144 -0.71 -7.97 -2.80
C SER A 144 0.41 -8.10 -3.84
N PRO A 145 0.96 -9.30 -4.07
CA PRO A 145 1.98 -9.53 -5.09
C PRO A 145 1.51 -9.06 -6.47
N GLU A 146 2.47 -8.71 -7.34
CA GLU A 146 2.17 -8.46 -8.75
C GLU A 146 1.72 -9.77 -9.40
N GLU A 147 0.54 -9.77 -10.04
CA GLU A 147 0.07 -10.95 -10.76
C GLU A 147 0.99 -11.19 -11.96
N SER A 148 1.68 -12.34 -12.00
CA SER A 148 2.53 -12.73 -13.12
C SER A 148 1.66 -12.94 -14.36
N SER A 149 1.61 -11.96 -15.26
CA SER A 149 0.96 -12.05 -16.57
C SER A 149 1.74 -12.93 -17.54
#